data_AF-A0A2N1D7Q6-F1
#
_entry.id   AF-A0A2N1D7Q6-F1
#
_cell.length_a   1.000
_cell.length_b   1.000
_cell.length_c   1.000
_cell.angle_alpha   90.00
_cell.angle_beta   90.00
_cell.angle_gamma   90.00
#
_symmetry.space_group_name_H-M   'P 1'
#
loop_
_entity.id
_entity.type
_entity.pdbx_description
1 polymer ?
#
loop_
_entity_poly.entity_id
_entity_poly.type
_entity_poly.pdbx_seq_one_letter_code
_entity_poly.pdbx_strand_id
1 'polypeptide(L)'
;MLTFTQRLFGKTPSKETSDQRSEPDHYLLREVEKSDLIHKDQIDFVIQHLNNEIDLNKTGNKLTAEEKKELGINPRLQITHELLAVLNENARAQYDPKSVLSSIVMKANFARSHDENIQNYRSMGLKQYEVVGCKDDRNCTWCKSMDGKKLSVSQSINELIEENCNCDSHCRFVTVAVLT
;
A
#
# COMPACT_ATOMS: atom_id res chain seq x y z
N MET A 1 -20.55 -10.83 -11.99
CA MET A 1 -19.75 -9.68 -11.55
C MET A 1 -18.77 -9.15 -12.61
N LEU A 2 -18.26 -9.97 -13.54
CA LEU A 2 -17.40 -9.54 -14.67
C LEU A 2 -17.97 -8.45 -15.60
N THR A 3 -19.29 -8.26 -15.63
CA THR A 3 -19.98 -7.33 -16.53
C THR A 3 -19.96 -5.87 -16.09
N PHE A 4 -19.69 -5.58 -14.81
CA PHE A 4 -19.73 -4.21 -14.29
C PHE A 4 -18.37 -3.50 -14.43
N THR A 5 -17.27 -4.22 -14.17
CA THR A 5 -15.89 -3.73 -14.33
C THR A 5 -15.53 -3.45 -15.79
N GLN A 6 -15.90 -4.33 -16.74
CA GLN A 6 -15.72 -4.08 -18.18
C GLN A 6 -16.47 -2.85 -18.70
N ARG A 7 -17.60 -2.49 -18.07
CA ARG A 7 -18.37 -1.29 -18.42
C ARG A 7 -17.74 0.00 -17.92
N LEU A 8 -17.12 -0.04 -16.74
CA LEU A 8 -16.48 1.13 -16.11
C LEU A 8 -15.11 1.45 -16.72
N PHE A 9 -14.33 0.43 -17.08
CA PHE A 9 -12.96 0.62 -17.56
C PHE A 9 -12.81 0.59 -19.09
N GLY A 10 -13.91 0.42 -19.83
CA GLY A 10 -13.87 0.23 -21.28
C GLY A 10 -13.16 -1.07 -21.67
N LYS A 11 -13.21 -1.45 -22.96
CA LYS A 11 -12.43 -2.58 -23.49
C LYS A 11 -10.97 -2.41 -23.07
N THR A 12 -10.35 -3.49 -22.59
CA THR A 12 -8.90 -3.60 -22.38
C THR A 12 -8.19 -2.86 -23.51
N PRO A 13 -7.32 -1.87 -23.22
CA PRO A 13 -6.64 -1.14 -24.27
C PRO A 13 -5.93 -2.15 -25.17
N SER A 14 -6.35 -2.20 -26.43
CA SER A 14 -5.65 -2.94 -27.47
C SER A 14 -4.21 -2.46 -27.48
N LYS A 15 -3.32 -3.45 -27.39
CA LYS A 15 -1.88 -3.35 -27.23
C LYS A 15 -1.25 -2.68 -28.46
N GLU A 16 -1.39 -1.38 -28.61
CA GLU A 16 -0.73 -0.61 -29.67
C GLU A 16 -0.61 0.86 -29.28
N THR A 17 0.39 1.14 -28.44
CA THR A 17 1.12 2.41 -28.43
C THR A 17 2.42 2.15 -27.67
N SER A 18 3.54 2.37 -28.36
CA SER A 18 4.88 2.29 -27.80
C SER A 18 5.08 3.47 -26.85
N ASP A 19 4.64 3.33 -25.61
CA ASP A 19 5.10 4.18 -24.52
C ASP A 19 5.94 3.32 -23.60
N GLN A 20 7.12 3.83 -23.24
CA GLN A 20 7.98 3.25 -22.23
C GLN A 20 7.21 3.25 -20.90
N ARG A 21 6.40 2.22 -20.65
CA ARG A 21 5.93 1.93 -19.30
C ARG A 21 7.17 1.63 -18.49
N SER A 22 7.54 2.54 -17.60
CA SER A 22 8.49 2.23 -16.54
C SER A 22 7.97 0.98 -15.83
N GLU A 23 8.81 -0.04 -15.68
CA GLU A 23 8.42 -1.22 -14.91
C GLU A 23 7.89 -0.75 -13.55
N PRO A 24 6.75 -1.29 -13.09
CA PRO A 24 6.23 -0.95 -11.77
C PRO A 24 7.32 -1.18 -10.74
N ASP A 25 7.46 -0.24 -9.81
CA ASP A 25 8.37 -0.42 -8.69
C ASP A 25 8.07 -1.76 -8.00
N HIS A 26 9.07 -2.63 -7.90
CA HIS A 26 8.86 -4.00 -7.41
C HIS A 26 8.30 -4.06 -5.98
N TYR A 27 8.55 -3.05 -5.14
CA TYR A 27 7.92 -2.95 -3.82
C TYR A 27 6.42 -2.70 -3.96
N LEU A 28 6.03 -1.82 -4.88
CA LEU A 28 4.62 -1.51 -5.12
C LEU A 28 3.87 -2.73 -5.65
N LEU A 29 4.45 -3.41 -6.66
CA LEU A 29 3.85 -4.61 -7.23
C LEU A 29 3.68 -5.70 -6.16
N ARG A 30 4.72 -5.96 -5.36
CA ARG A 30 4.67 -6.92 -4.25
C ARG A 30 3.54 -6.61 -3.27
N GLU A 31 3.38 -5.35 -2.85
CA GLU A 31 2.34 -4.99 -1.88
C GLU A 31 0.92 -5.05 -2.48
N VAL A 32 0.75 -4.73 -3.77
CA VAL A 32 -0.54 -4.89 -4.47
C VAL A 32 -0.90 -6.37 -4.59
N GLU A 33 0.03 -7.21 -5.02
CA GLU A 33 -0.19 -8.65 -5.22
C GLU A 33 -0.49 -9.37 -3.90
N LYS A 34 0.15 -8.96 -2.80
CA LYS A 34 -0.11 -9.50 -1.46
C LYS A 34 -1.40 -9.03 -0.83
N SER A 35 -1.95 -7.89 -1.27
CA SER A 35 -3.15 -7.33 -0.67
C SER A 35 -4.37 -8.25 -0.86
N ASP A 36 -4.96 -8.69 0.25
CA ASP A 36 -6.24 -9.39 0.29
C ASP A 36 -7.44 -8.43 0.27
N LEU A 37 -7.21 -7.14 0.01
CA LEU A 37 -8.25 -6.10 -0.06
C LEU A 37 -8.57 -5.70 -1.52
N ILE A 38 -7.76 -6.16 -2.47
CA ILE A 38 -7.90 -5.86 -3.90
C ILE A 38 -8.41 -7.10 -4.64
N HIS A 39 -9.30 -6.88 -5.59
CA HIS A 39 -9.70 -7.90 -6.55
C HIS A 39 -8.52 -8.25 -7.47
N LYS A 40 -8.09 -9.52 -7.48
CA LYS A 40 -6.89 -9.95 -8.22
C LYS A 40 -6.99 -9.72 -9.73
N ASP A 41 -8.20 -9.77 -10.30
CA ASP A 41 -8.49 -9.44 -11.71
C ASP A 41 -8.46 -7.93 -12.00
N GLN A 42 -8.26 -7.09 -10.99
CA GLN A 42 -8.21 -5.62 -11.10
C GLN A 42 -6.81 -5.04 -10.77
N ILE A 43 -5.80 -5.90 -10.53
CA ILE A 43 -4.43 -5.46 -10.18
C ILE A 43 -3.86 -4.47 -11.19
N ASP A 44 -4.05 -4.70 -12.50
CA ASP A 44 -3.54 -3.82 -13.55
C ASP A 44 -4.05 -2.38 -13.43
N PHE A 45 -5.33 -2.20 -13.07
CA PHE A 45 -5.90 -0.87 -12.87
C PHE A 45 -5.38 -0.22 -11.59
N VAL A 46 -5.14 -1.00 -10.55
CA VAL A 46 -4.50 -0.49 -9.33
C VAL A 46 -3.08 -0.02 -9.63
N ILE A 47 -2.28 -0.80 -10.35
CA ILE A 47 -0.91 -0.40 -10.71
C ILE A 47 -0.90 0.86 -11.57
N GLN A 48 -1.75 0.94 -12.60
CA GLN A 48 -1.92 2.15 -13.41
C GLN A 48 -2.30 3.35 -12.52
N HIS A 49 -3.16 3.15 -11.53
CA HIS A 49 -3.54 4.21 -10.61
C HIS A 49 -2.37 4.70 -9.76
N LEU A 50 -1.62 3.77 -9.16
CA LEU A 50 -0.52 4.07 -8.26
C LEU A 50 0.70 4.66 -9.01
N ASN A 51 0.84 4.37 -10.30
CA ASN A 51 1.80 5.01 -11.20
C ASN A 51 1.35 6.39 -11.70
N ASN A 52 0.16 6.86 -11.31
CA ASN A 52 -0.47 8.10 -11.80
C ASN A 52 -0.81 8.08 -13.30
N GLU A 53 -0.91 6.90 -13.92
CA GLU A 53 -1.36 6.75 -15.32
C GLU A 53 -2.88 6.98 -15.43
N ILE A 54 -3.64 6.54 -14.41
CA ILE A 54 -5.06 6.82 -14.25
C ILE A 54 -5.34 7.36 -12.83
N ASP A 55 -6.40 8.14 -12.64
CA ASP A 55 -6.82 8.57 -11.30
C ASP A 55 -8.21 8.02 -10.95
N LEU A 56 -8.22 6.86 -10.30
CA LEU A 56 -9.44 6.22 -9.82
C LEU A 56 -10.23 7.14 -8.89
N ASN A 57 -9.61 8.10 -8.20
CA ASN A 57 -10.30 9.01 -7.28
C ASN A 57 -10.98 10.20 -7.98
N LYS A 58 -10.71 10.45 -9.27
CA LYS A 58 -11.10 11.70 -9.95
C LYS A 58 -11.84 11.52 -11.29
N THR A 59 -12.38 10.34 -11.55
CA THR A 59 -13.13 10.00 -12.79
C THR A 59 -14.42 10.80 -13.04
N GLY A 60 -14.83 11.69 -12.12
CA GLY A 60 -16.11 12.40 -12.17
C GLY A 60 -17.33 11.53 -11.83
N ASN A 61 -17.21 10.21 -11.97
CA ASN A 61 -18.22 9.20 -11.70
C ASN A 61 -18.32 8.87 -10.19
N LYS A 62 -18.68 9.89 -9.40
CA LYS A 62 -18.82 9.79 -7.94
C LYS A 62 -20.10 9.09 -7.54
N LEU A 63 -20.06 8.37 -6.42
CA LEU A 63 -21.25 7.83 -5.79
C LEU A 63 -22.16 8.96 -5.30
N THR A 64 -23.46 8.77 -5.52
CA THR A 64 -24.57 9.54 -4.96
C THR A 64 -24.69 9.33 -3.45
N ALA A 65 -25.52 10.13 -2.78
CA ALA A 65 -25.76 9.98 -1.35
C ALA A 65 -26.52 8.67 -1.05
N GLU A 66 -27.43 8.29 -1.94
CA GLU A 66 -28.24 7.09 -1.90
C GLU A 66 -27.38 5.83 -2.03
N GLU A 67 -26.51 5.76 -3.05
CA GLU A 67 -25.59 4.64 -3.24
C GLU A 67 -24.66 4.45 -2.04
N LYS A 68 -24.14 5.54 -1.46
CA LYS A 68 -23.30 5.44 -0.25
C LYS A 68 -24.08 4.89 0.94
N LYS A 69 -25.34 5.31 1.11
CA LYS A 69 -26.21 4.82 2.18
C LYS A 69 -26.48 3.33 2.04
N GLU A 70 -26.75 2.85 0.83
CA GLU A 70 -26.96 1.42 0.54
C GLU A 70 -25.71 0.59 0.81
N LEU A 71 -24.53 1.15 0.54
CA LEU A 71 -23.23 0.49 0.75
C LEU A 71 -22.67 0.66 2.17
N GLY A 72 -23.35 1.38 3.07
CA GLY A 72 -22.84 1.67 4.42
C GLY A 72 -21.61 2.57 4.45
N ILE A 73 -21.33 3.30 3.37
CA ILE A 73 -20.19 4.21 3.23
C ILE A 73 -20.54 5.57 3.83
N ASN A 74 -19.54 6.22 4.45
CA ASN A 74 -19.69 7.58 4.96
C ASN A 74 -20.21 8.53 3.85
N PRO A 75 -21.37 9.19 4.05
CA PRO A 75 -21.99 10.02 3.01
C PRO A 75 -21.13 11.22 2.59
N ARG A 76 -20.23 11.69 3.47
CA ARG A 76 -19.30 12.79 3.19
C ARG A 76 -18.09 12.36 2.37
N LEU A 77 -17.83 11.06 2.24
CA LEU A 77 -16.69 10.56 1.49
C LEU A 77 -16.91 10.78 0.00
N GLN A 78 -15.96 11.45 -0.66
CA GLN A 78 -16.03 11.66 -2.11
C GLN A 78 -15.45 10.46 -2.87
N ILE A 79 -16.17 9.36 -2.95
CA ILE A 79 -15.69 8.13 -3.57
C ILE A 79 -16.30 7.91 -4.96
N THR A 80 -15.52 7.32 -5.86
CA THR A 80 -15.88 7.00 -7.26
C THR A 80 -16.24 5.52 -7.40
N HIS A 81 -17.02 5.20 -8.43
CA HIS A 81 -17.35 3.82 -8.76
C HIS A 81 -16.11 3.00 -9.14
N GLU A 82 -15.16 3.60 -9.85
CA GLU A 82 -13.93 2.95 -10.31
C GLU A 82 -13.03 2.56 -9.14
N LEU A 83 -12.93 3.41 -8.11
CA LEU A 83 -12.19 3.05 -6.91
C LEU A 83 -12.85 1.89 -6.17
N LEU A 84 -14.17 1.89 -6.02
CA LEU A 84 -14.86 0.77 -5.37
C LEU A 84 -14.77 -0.53 -6.18
N ALA A 85 -14.68 -0.43 -7.50
CA ALA A 85 -14.62 -1.59 -8.39
C ALA A 85 -13.34 -2.41 -8.23
N VAL A 86 -12.23 -1.78 -7.81
CA VAL A 86 -10.96 -2.50 -7.56
C VAL A 86 -10.87 -3.12 -6.17
N LEU A 87 -11.77 -2.74 -5.25
CA LEU A 87 -11.79 -3.15 -3.85
C LEU A 87 -12.76 -4.30 -3.60
N ASN A 88 -12.34 -5.29 -2.81
CA ASN A 88 -13.24 -6.36 -2.40
C ASN A 88 -14.22 -5.91 -1.29
N GLU A 89 -15.09 -6.82 -0.85
CA GLU A 89 -16.15 -6.53 0.13
C GLU A 89 -15.57 -6.05 1.48
N ASN A 90 -14.52 -6.69 1.97
CA ASN A 90 -13.85 -6.32 3.22
C ASN A 90 -13.24 -4.92 3.14
N ALA A 91 -12.61 -4.59 2.01
CA ALA A 91 -12.04 -3.28 1.75
C ALA A 91 -13.10 -2.18 1.65
N ARG A 92 -14.23 -2.48 0.99
CA ARG A 92 -15.36 -1.56 0.86
C ARG A 92 -16.09 -1.30 2.18
N ALA A 93 -16.06 -2.27 3.09
CA ALA A 93 -16.64 -2.15 4.42
C ALA A 93 -15.79 -1.32 5.41
N GLN A 94 -14.57 -0.93 5.05
CA GLN A 94 -13.75 -0.06 5.90
C GLN A 94 -14.37 1.32 6.05
N TYR A 95 -14.09 1.99 7.17
CA TYR A 95 -14.55 3.36 7.40
C TYR A 95 -14.08 4.35 6.32
N ASP A 96 -12.86 4.14 5.82
CA ASP A 96 -12.30 4.88 4.69
C ASP A 96 -11.71 3.92 3.64
N PRO A 97 -12.53 3.44 2.68
CA PRO A 97 -12.05 2.56 1.61
C PRO A 97 -10.98 3.20 0.73
N LYS A 98 -10.87 4.53 0.69
CA LYS A 98 -9.81 5.21 -0.06
C LYS A 98 -8.43 4.98 0.53
N SER A 99 -8.37 4.76 1.83
CA SER A 99 -7.12 4.57 2.55
C SER A 99 -6.41 3.26 2.18
N VAL A 100 -7.12 2.30 1.56
CA VAL A 100 -6.56 1.00 1.16
C VAL A 100 -5.40 1.19 0.19
N LEU A 101 -5.63 1.96 -0.88
CA LEU A 101 -4.59 2.18 -1.90
C LEU A 101 -3.43 3.02 -1.35
N SER A 102 -3.72 4.03 -0.52
CA SER A 102 -2.64 4.78 0.14
C SER A 102 -1.84 3.94 1.13
N SER A 103 -2.48 2.99 1.82
CA SER A 103 -1.79 2.09 2.76
C SER A 103 -0.82 1.17 2.03
N ILE A 104 -1.20 0.66 0.84
CA ILE A 104 -0.31 -0.13 -0.02
C ILE A 104 0.92 0.70 -0.43
N VAL A 105 0.71 1.94 -0.89
CA VAL A 105 1.82 2.85 -1.24
C VAL A 105 2.72 3.09 -0.04
N MET A 106 2.15 3.31 1.15
CA MET A 106 2.94 3.49 2.37
C MET A 106 3.76 2.24 2.69
N LYS A 107 3.17 1.04 2.66
CA LYS A 107 3.91 -0.23 2.89
C LYS A 107 5.08 -0.37 1.92
N ALA A 108 4.85 -0.13 0.63
CA ALA A 108 5.88 -0.23 -0.39
C ALA A 108 7.01 0.78 -0.15
N ASN A 109 6.68 2.04 0.16
CA ASN A 109 7.67 3.08 0.42
C ASN A 109 8.50 2.81 1.68
N PHE A 110 7.88 2.33 2.76
CA PHE A 110 8.61 1.95 3.97
C PHE A 110 9.50 0.75 3.72
N ALA A 111 9.02 -0.27 3.00
CA ALA A 111 9.83 -1.43 2.64
C ALA A 111 11.07 -1.03 1.83
N ARG A 112 10.89 -0.17 0.82
CA ARG A 112 12.01 0.40 0.05
C ARG A 112 12.99 1.16 0.94
N SER A 113 12.49 2.07 1.76
CA SER A 113 13.32 2.89 2.64
C SER A 113 14.13 2.04 3.62
N HIS A 114 13.56 0.97 4.16
CA HIS A 114 14.28 0.05 5.04
C HIS A 114 15.44 -0.63 4.33
N ASP A 115 15.21 -1.19 3.14
CA ASP A 115 16.24 -1.89 2.38
C ASP A 115 17.36 -0.94 1.96
N GLU A 116 17.01 0.25 1.44
CA GLU A 116 17.96 1.30 1.07
C GLU A 116 18.81 1.75 2.28
N ASN A 117 18.17 2.02 3.43
CA ASN A 117 18.87 2.42 4.64
C ASN A 117 19.83 1.33 5.13
N ILE A 118 19.39 0.07 5.16
CA ILE A 118 20.23 -1.06 5.61
C ILE A 118 21.40 -1.30 4.66
N GLN A 119 21.18 -1.17 3.34
CA GLN A 119 22.27 -1.21 2.35
C GLN A 119 23.28 -0.09 2.59
N ASN A 120 22.82 1.14 2.87
CA ASN A 120 23.68 2.27 3.21
C ASN A 120 24.46 2.03 4.51
N TYR A 121 23.83 1.51 5.55
CA TYR A 121 24.53 1.16 6.79
C TYR A 121 25.62 0.11 6.56
N ARG A 122 25.34 -0.87 5.71
CA ARG A 122 26.31 -1.90 5.32
C ARG A 122 27.48 -1.29 4.54
N SER A 123 27.23 -0.37 3.61
CA SER A 123 28.29 0.29 2.83
C SER A 123 29.18 1.21 3.70
N MET A 124 28.62 1.75 4.79
CA MET A 124 29.37 2.49 5.82
C MET A 124 30.17 1.59 6.77
N GLY A 125 30.10 0.25 6.63
CA GLY A 125 30.80 -0.70 7.49
C GLY A 125 30.13 -0.97 8.83
N LEU A 126 28.91 -0.44 9.06
CA LEU A 126 28.15 -0.69 10.28
C LEU A 126 27.74 -2.17 10.35
N LYS A 127 27.72 -2.71 11.58
CA LYS A 127 27.28 -4.09 11.84
C LYS A 127 25.84 -4.17 12.34
N GLN A 128 25.35 -3.07 12.93
CA GLN A 128 24.03 -2.99 13.50
C GLN A 128 23.37 -1.66 13.16
N TYR A 129 22.05 -1.66 13.18
CA TYR A 129 21.20 -0.48 13.16
C TYR A 129 20.19 -0.59 14.31
N GLU A 130 19.58 0.53 14.68
CA GLU A 130 18.53 0.57 15.70
C GLU A 130 17.17 0.79 15.03
N VAL A 131 16.15 0.12 15.57
CA VAL A 131 14.75 0.34 15.18
C VAL A 131 14.17 1.37 16.13
N VAL A 132 13.65 2.46 15.57
CA VAL A 132 12.99 3.52 16.35
C VAL A 132 11.52 3.52 16.02
N GLY A 133 10.72 3.32 17.06
CA GLY A 133 9.28 3.29 16.95
C GLY A 133 8.62 4.65 17.10
N CYS A 134 7.49 4.84 16.42
CA CYS A 134 6.64 6.00 16.64
C CYS A 134 5.97 5.86 18.03
N LYS A 135 6.25 6.74 18.99
CA LYS A 135 5.80 6.56 20.40
C LYS A 135 4.33 6.92 20.65
N ASP A 136 3.44 6.55 19.74
CA ASP A 136 2.00 6.73 19.89
C ASP A 136 1.24 5.40 20.00
N ASP A 137 -0.03 5.48 20.36
CA ASP A 137 -0.84 4.30 20.69
C ASP A 137 -1.22 3.44 19.49
N ARG A 138 -1.00 3.91 18.26
CA ARG A 138 -1.42 3.22 17.03
C ARG A 138 -0.50 2.07 16.62
N ASN A 139 0.65 1.92 17.27
CA ASN A 139 1.52 0.79 16.99
C ASN A 139 0.96 -0.49 17.61
N CYS A 140 1.14 -1.59 16.89
CA CYS A 140 0.88 -2.89 17.47
C CYS A 140 1.88 -3.27 18.58
N THR A 141 1.54 -4.31 19.35
CA THR A 141 2.38 -4.84 20.43
C THR A 141 3.77 -5.26 19.96
N TRP A 142 3.86 -5.96 18.82
CA TRP A 142 5.15 -6.37 18.28
C TRP A 142 6.02 -5.17 17.95
N CYS A 143 5.44 -4.19 17.25
CA CYS A 143 6.09 -2.92 16.99
C CYS A 143 6.61 -2.32 18.32
N LYS A 144 5.73 -2.07 19.30
CA LYS A 144 6.15 -1.47 20.59
C LYS A 144 7.32 -2.24 21.25
N SER A 145 7.38 -3.56 21.09
CA SER A 145 8.47 -4.38 21.63
C SER A 145 9.82 -4.26 20.90
N MET A 146 9.84 -3.70 19.68
CA MET A 146 11.05 -3.53 18.87
C MET A 146 11.66 -2.13 19.02
N ASP A 147 10.98 -1.18 19.64
CA ASP A 147 11.51 0.18 19.88
C ASP A 147 12.83 0.10 20.66
N GLY A 148 13.87 0.75 20.13
CA GLY A 148 15.22 0.77 20.68
C GLY A 148 16.04 -0.51 20.48
N LYS A 149 15.51 -1.53 19.79
CA LYS A 149 16.28 -2.75 19.53
C LYS A 149 17.34 -2.52 18.46
N LYS A 150 18.53 -3.08 18.71
CA LYS A 150 19.62 -3.15 17.73
C LYS A 150 19.53 -4.45 16.96
N LEU A 151 19.51 -4.36 15.64
CA LEU A 151 19.45 -5.49 14.72
C LEU A 151 20.71 -5.52 13.85
N SER A 152 21.07 -6.72 13.38
CA SER A 152 22.19 -6.88 12.46
C SER A 152 21.84 -6.32 11.07
N VAL A 153 22.78 -5.66 10.39
CA VAL A 153 22.63 -5.27 8.97
C VAL A 153 22.50 -6.47 8.01
N SER A 154 22.73 -7.70 8.50
CA SER A 154 22.48 -8.94 7.76
C SER A 154 21.06 -9.46 7.89
N GLN A 155 20.24 -8.89 8.78
CA GLN A 155 18.86 -9.31 9.04
C GLN A 155 17.89 -8.41 8.28
N SER A 156 16.96 -9.02 7.56
CA SER A 156 15.89 -8.30 6.85
C SER A 156 14.82 -7.82 7.82
N ILE A 157 14.73 -6.50 8.04
CA ILE A 157 13.63 -5.92 8.83
C ILE A 157 12.28 -6.09 8.14
N ASN A 158 12.26 -6.11 6.81
CA ASN A 158 11.03 -6.27 6.04
C ASN A 158 10.43 -7.68 6.22
N GLU A 159 11.26 -8.72 6.30
CA GLU A 159 10.79 -10.08 6.64
C GLU A 159 10.25 -10.14 8.07
N LEU A 160 10.97 -9.54 9.04
CA LEU A 160 10.49 -9.46 10.42
C LEU A 160 9.14 -8.73 10.53
N ILE A 161 8.99 -7.62 9.80
CA ILE A 161 7.73 -6.87 9.74
C ILE A 161 6.63 -7.74 9.16
N GLU A 162 6.89 -8.44 8.07
CA GLU A 162 5.91 -9.30 7.41
C GLU A 162 5.41 -10.44 8.32
N GLU A 163 6.30 -11.04 9.10
CA GLU A 163 5.97 -12.16 9.97
C GLU A 163 5.22 -11.74 11.25
N ASN A 164 5.40 -10.49 11.72
CA ASN A 164 5.02 -10.13 13.09
C ASN A 164 4.17 -8.85 13.22
N CYS A 165 4.19 -7.95 12.24
CA CYS A 165 3.49 -6.67 12.32
C CYS A 165 2.03 -6.81 11.88
N ASN A 166 1.11 -6.33 12.72
CA ASN A 166 -0.32 -6.25 12.42
C ASN A 166 -0.85 -4.82 12.50
N CYS A 167 -0.01 -3.81 12.25
CA CYS A 167 -0.46 -2.43 12.12
C CYS A 167 -1.38 -2.28 10.89
N ASP A 168 -2.50 -1.57 11.04
CA ASP A 168 -3.55 -1.47 10.01
C ASP A 168 -3.03 -0.96 8.65
N SER A 169 -2.30 0.17 8.66
CA SER A 169 -1.85 0.82 7.43
C SER A 169 -0.48 0.33 6.96
N HIS A 170 0.53 0.39 7.83
CA HIS A 170 1.92 0.03 7.57
C HIS A 170 2.69 -0.04 8.89
N CYS A 171 3.86 -0.67 8.90
CA CYS A 171 4.79 -0.56 10.02
C CYS A 171 5.34 0.88 10.08
N ARG A 172 5.22 1.54 11.24
CA ARG A 172 5.52 2.98 11.39
C ARG A 172 6.90 3.25 11.97
N PHE A 173 7.82 2.32 11.74
CA PHE A 173 9.16 2.36 12.31
C PHE A 173 10.13 2.91 11.30
N VAL A 174 11.21 3.45 11.83
CA VAL A 174 12.36 3.87 11.03
C VAL A 174 13.57 3.12 11.53
N THR A 175 14.51 2.88 10.61
CA THR A 175 15.83 2.40 10.95
C THR A 175 16.76 3.60 11.10
N VAL A 176 17.64 3.56 12.10
CA VAL A 176 18.65 4.61 12.31
C VAL A 176 20.03 3.97 12.44
N ALA A 177 21.03 4.67 11.91
CA ALA A 177 22.42 4.26 12.04
C ALA A 177 22.85 4.35 13.51
N VAL A 178 23.51 3.29 14.00
CA VAL A 178 24.19 3.31 15.29
C VAL A 178 25.68 3.48 15.01
N LEU A 179 26.19 4.69 15.26
CA LEU A 179 27.62 4.97 15.19
C LEU A 179 28.25 4.49 16.49
N THR A 180 29.17 3.52 16.40
CA THR A 180 30.02 3.05 17.50
C THR A 180 31.26 3.89 17.63
#